data_AF-A0A6I1R5J6-F1
#
_entry.id   AF-A0A6I1R5J6-F1
#
_cell.length_a   1.000
_cell.length_b   1.000
_cell.length_c   1.000
_cell.angle_alpha   90.00
_cell.angle_beta   90.00
_cell.angle_gamma   90.00
#
_symmetry.space_group_name_H-M   'P 1'
#
loop_
_entity.id
_entity.type
_entity.pdbx_description
1 polymer ?
#
loop_
_entity_poly.entity_id
_entity_poly.type
_entity_poly.pdbx_seq_one_letter_code
_entity_poly.pdbx_strand_id
1 'polypeptide(L)'
;MNRFLIQSHGRLQEWVAEEKVYFNDEGLNCEFVVKHHNLVRRCADCGVRTGGNRAQPDIDMEPELYKHYFLRELPERYHGLVDVRMFGPGERLVFEAYPREAFERTRKWIESWNLFPPEQTGAGGYDGA
;
A
#
# COMPACT_ATOMS: atom_id res chain seq x y z
N MET A 1 -13.47 16.02 15.90
CA MET A 1 -12.89 14.80 15.30
C MET A 1 -11.94 15.22 14.19
N ASN A 2 -10.69 14.74 14.22
CA ASN A 2 -9.75 15.02 13.13
C ASN A 2 -10.17 14.24 11.89
N ARG A 3 -10.24 14.92 10.76
CA ARG A 3 -10.47 14.30 9.46
C ARG A 3 -9.13 13.88 8.86
N PHE A 4 -9.03 12.65 8.40
CA PHE A 4 -7.84 12.12 7.74
C PHE A 4 -7.99 12.27 6.23
N LEU A 5 -6.93 12.72 5.56
CA LEU A 5 -6.91 12.81 4.11
C LEU A 5 -6.16 11.60 3.58
N ILE A 6 -6.85 10.75 2.82
CA ILE A 6 -6.25 9.60 2.15
C ILE A 6 -5.88 10.03 0.73
N GLN A 7 -4.59 9.92 0.41
CA GLN A 7 -4.12 9.94 -0.97
C GLN A 7 -4.04 8.49 -1.42
N SER A 8 -4.85 8.13 -2.42
CA SER A 8 -4.77 6.80 -2.99
C SER A 8 -3.45 6.65 -3.73
N HIS A 9 -2.59 5.72 -3.29
CA HIS A 9 -1.27 5.50 -3.90
C HIS A 9 -1.37 4.56 -5.11
N GLY A 10 -2.50 4.58 -5.83
CA GLY A 10 -2.81 3.58 -6.83
C GLY A 10 -3.12 2.19 -6.25
N ARG A 11 -3.55 2.12 -4.98
CA ARG A 11 -3.80 0.88 -4.24
C ARG A 11 -5.28 0.57 -4.11
N LEU A 12 -5.65 -0.71 -4.24
CA LEU A 12 -7.04 -1.15 -4.12
C LEU A 12 -7.53 -1.14 -2.67
N GLN A 13 -6.64 -1.36 -1.71
CA GLN A 13 -6.98 -1.51 -0.29
C GLN A 13 -7.72 -0.30 0.27
N GLU A 14 -7.36 0.90 -0.18
CA GLU A 14 -7.98 2.13 0.30
C GLU A 14 -9.43 2.21 -0.17
N TRP A 15 -9.68 1.95 -1.46
CA TRP A 15 -11.02 1.92 -2.05
C TRP A 15 -11.91 0.81 -1.46
N VAL A 16 -11.34 -0.38 -1.25
CA VAL A 16 -12.05 -1.50 -0.61
C VAL A 16 -12.38 -1.19 0.84
N ALA A 17 -11.46 -0.59 1.59
CA ALA A 17 -11.70 -0.19 2.97
C ALA A 17 -12.75 0.92 3.10
N GLU A 18 -12.87 1.80 2.10
CA GLU A 18 -13.96 2.78 2.01
C GLU A 18 -15.30 2.10 1.72
N GLU A 19 -15.38 1.25 0.68
CA GLU A 19 -16.61 0.53 0.29
C GLU A 19 -17.13 -0.35 1.43
N LYS A 20 -16.22 -1.07 2.10
CA LYS A 20 -16.53 -1.98 3.21
C LYS A 20 -16.64 -1.27 4.56
N VAL A 21 -16.48 0.06 4.59
CA VAL A 21 -16.67 0.89 5.79
C VAL A 21 -15.65 0.57 6.91
N TYR A 22 -14.51 -0.07 6.57
CA TYR A 22 -13.48 -0.47 7.54
C TYR A 22 -12.85 0.70 8.28
N PHE A 23 -12.72 1.86 7.64
CA PHE A 23 -12.24 3.07 8.33
C PHE A 23 -13.20 3.51 9.44
N ASN A 24 -14.51 3.47 9.19
CA ASN A 24 -15.50 3.90 10.18
C ASN A 24 -15.61 2.89 11.33
N ASP A 25 -15.48 1.59 11.06
CA ASP A 25 -15.41 0.55 12.10
C ASP A 25 -14.30 0.80 13.12
N GLU A 26 -13.22 1.46 12.69
CA GLU A 26 -12.06 1.79 13.53
C GLU A 26 -12.12 3.22 14.09
N GLY A 27 -13.26 3.91 13.87
CA GLY A 27 -13.47 5.28 14.32
C GLY A 27 -12.67 6.34 13.53
N LEU A 28 -12.16 5.98 12.35
CA LEU A 28 -11.45 6.88 11.46
C LEU A 28 -12.42 7.56 10.49
N ASN A 29 -12.44 8.89 10.52
CA ASN A 29 -13.18 9.68 9.53
C ASN A 29 -12.23 10.09 8.40
N CYS A 30 -12.28 9.31 7.32
CA CYS A 30 -11.40 9.44 6.17
C CYS A 30 -12.09 10.14 4.99
N GLU A 31 -11.39 11.06 4.34
CA GLU A 31 -11.81 11.72 3.11
C GLU A 31 -10.76 11.46 2.02
N PHE A 32 -11.20 10.94 0.87
CA PHE A 32 -10.34 10.68 -0.28
C PHE A 32 -10.04 11.97 -1.03
N VAL A 33 -8.76 12.23 -1.26
CA VAL A 33 -8.31 13.37 -2.06
C VAL A 33 -7.68 12.84 -3.35
N VAL A 34 -8.50 12.68 -4.38
CA VAL A 34 -8.04 12.36 -5.75
C VAL A 34 -7.53 13.64 -6.41
N LYS A 35 -6.43 14.21 -5.91
CA LYS A 35 -5.76 15.34 -6.57
C LYS A 35 -4.47 14.88 -7.21
N HIS A 36 -4.35 15.13 -8.52
CA HIS A 36 -3.13 14.92 -9.28
C HIS A 36 -1.92 15.59 -8.60
N HIS A 37 -0.91 14.77 -8.28
CA HIS A 37 0.49 15.14 -8.22
C HIS A 37 0.97 16.19 -7.20
N ASN A 38 0.30 16.45 -6.08
CA ASN A 38 0.91 17.28 -5.02
C ASN A 38 0.63 16.75 -3.61
N LEU A 39 1.63 16.00 -3.09
CA LEU A 39 2.06 15.91 -1.68
C LEU A 39 1.00 16.34 -0.64
N VAL A 40 -0.04 15.54 -0.42
CA VAL A 40 -0.88 15.71 0.78
C VAL A 40 -0.22 14.92 1.90
N ARG A 41 0.66 15.61 2.63
CA ARG A 41 1.52 15.08 3.70
C ARG A 41 0.78 14.74 5.00
N ARG A 42 -0.51 14.40 4.92
CA ARG A 42 -1.34 14.07 6.10
C ARG A 42 -2.06 12.74 5.98
N CYS A 43 -1.50 11.81 5.20
CA CYS A 43 -1.84 10.40 5.34
C CYS A 43 -0.91 9.83 6.42
N ALA A 44 -1.22 10.09 7.69
CA ALA A 44 -0.56 9.35 8.75
C ALA A 44 -0.84 7.86 8.51
N ASP A 45 0.18 7.02 8.63
CA ASP A 45 0.22 5.54 8.59
C ASP A 45 -1.02 4.73 9.04
N CYS A 46 -2.04 5.36 9.63
CA CYS A 46 -3.26 4.72 10.11
C CYS A 46 -4.05 4.01 9.00
N GLY A 47 -4.26 4.61 7.84
CA GLY A 47 -5.14 4.02 6.81
C GLY A 47 -4.63 2.68 6.26
N VAL A 48 -3.30 2.50 6.20
CA VAL A 48 -2.66 1.28 5.69
C VAL A 48 -2.68 0.18 6.75
N ARG A 49 -2.35 0.48 8.00
CA ARG A 49 -2.28 -0.51 9.09
C ARG A 49 -3.64 -1.07 9.49
N THR A 50 -4.69 -0.28 9.38
CA THR A 50 -5.97 -0.63 10.00
C THR A 50 -6.97 -1.06 8.91
N GLY A 51 -7.46 -0.12 8.09
CA GLY A 51 -8.36 -0.42 6.96
C GLY A 51 -7.73 -1.35 5.91
N GLY A 52 -6.44 -1.15 5.60
CA GLY A 52 -5.71 -1.99 4.65
C GLY A 52 -5.56 -3.45 5.09
N ASN A 53 -5.46 -3.71 6.39
CA ASN A 53 -5.35 -5.07 6.93
C ASN A 53 -6.66 -5.86 6.75
N ARG A 54 -7.80 -5.19 6.89
CA ARG A 54 -9.11 -5.82 6.67
C ARG A 54 -9.44 -5.95 5.17
N ALA A 55 -8.98 -5.02 4.35
CA ALA A 55 -9.18 -5.06 2.90
C ALA A 55 -8.31 -6.11 2.17
N GLN A 56 -7.13 -6.44 2.70
CA GLN A 56 -6.20 -7.35 2.00
C GLN A 56 -6.78 -8.76 1.80
N PRO A 57 -7.38 -9.43 2.79
CA PRO A 57 -7.99 -10.75 2.58
C PRO A 57 -9.13 -10.75 1.57
N ASP A 58 -9.97 -9.70 1.57
CA ASP A 58 -11.05 -9.54 0.59
C ASP A 58 -10.49 -9.48 -0.84
N ILE A 59 -9.42 -8.70 -1.05
CA ILE A 59 -8.73 -8.58 -2.34
C ILE A 59 -8.03 -9.89 -2.71
N ASP A 60 -7.39 -10.58 -1.76
CA ASP A 60 -6.73 -11.86 -2.00
C ASP A 60 -7.76 -12.94 -2.44
N MET A 61 -8.99 -12.88 -1.91
CA MET A 61 -10.06 -13.84 -2.22
C MET A 61 -10.75 -13.55 -3.56
N GLU A 62 -11.16 -12.29 -3.79
CA GLU A 62 -11.97 -11.91 -4.95
C GLU A 62 -11.43 -10.62 -5.63
N PRO A 63 -10.21 -10.64 -6.20
CA PRO A 63 -9.58 -9.43 -6.73
C PRO A 63 -10.38 -8.81 -7.88
N GLU A 64 -11.09 -9.62 -8.68
CA GLU A 64 -11.88 -9.15 -9.82
C GLU A 64 -13.01 -8.21 -9.42
N LEU A 65 -13.56 -8.33 -8.19
CA LEU A 65 -14.59 -7.42 -7.70
C LEU A 65 -14.05 -5.99 -7.53
N TYR A 66 -12.75 -5.84 -7.32
CA TYR A 66 -12.14 -4.58 -6.90
C TYR A 66 -11.29 -3.90 -7.98
N LYS A 67 -10.88 -4.62 -9.03
CA LYS A 67 -10.04 -4.06 -10.11
C LYS A 67 -10.65 -2.86 -10.83
N HIS A 68 -11.97 -2.71 -10.81
CA HIS A 68 -12.63 -1.54 -11.40
C HIS A 68 -12.22 -0.23 -10.72
N TYR A 69 -11.76 -0.26 -9.47
CA TYR A 69 -11.26 0.91 -8.75
C TYR A 69 -10.01 1.54 -9.37
N PHE A 70 -9.23 0.79 -10.17
CA PHE A 70 -8.10 1.38 -10.90
C PHE A 70 -8.52 2.49 -11.87
N LEU A 71 -9.77 2.49 -12.34
CA LEU A 71 -10.29 3.57 -13.18
C LEU A 71 -10.43 4.90 -12.41
N ARG A 72 -10.57 4.89 -11.09
CA ARG A 72 -10.64 6.12 -10.27
C ARG A 72 -9.32 6.88 -10.21
N GLU A 73 -8.22 6.18 -10.46
CA GLU A 73 -6.86 6.74 -10.48
C GLU A 73 -6.43 7.22 -11.87
N LEU A 74 -7.10 6.71 -12.90
CA LEU A 74 -6.78 7.02 -14.29
C LEU A 74 -7.64 8.18 -14.80
N PRO A 75 -7.06 9.13 -15.54
CA PRO A 75 -7.84 10.12 -16.26
C PRO A 75 -8.89 9.47 -17.17
N GLU A 76 -10.11 10.01 -17.18
CA GLU A 76 -11.27 9.46 -17.89
C GLU A 76 -11.00 9.18 -19.38
N ARG A 77 -10.15 10.01 -20.02
CA ARG A 77 -9.73 9.82 -21.43
C ARG A 77 -9.07 8.46 -21.72
N TYR A 78 -8.57 7.75 -20.70
CA TYR A 78 -7.95 6.43 -20.85
C TYR A 78 -8.89 5.28 -20.53
N HIS A 79 -10.08 5.53 -19.98
CA HIS A 79 -10.99 4.46 -19.52
C HIS A 79 -11.43 3.53 -20.66
N GLY A 80 -11.60 4.06 -21.87
CA GLY A 80 -11.91 3.25 -23.07
C GLY A 80 -10.70 2.57 -23.73
N LEU A 81 -9.47 2.85 -23.27
CA LEU A 81 -8.23 2.33 -23.84
C LEU A 81 -7.58 1.24 -22.97
N VAL A 82 -8.01 1.11 -21.71
CA VAL A 82 -7.43 0.19 -20.74
C VAL A 82 -8.46 -0.85 -20.32
N ASP A 83 -8.06 -2.13 -20.31
CA ASP A 83 -8.85 -3.19 -19.68
C ASP A 83 -8.28 -3.51 -18.30
N VAL A 84 -8.87 -2.90 -17.26
CA VAL A 84 -8.42 -3.06 -15.87
C VAL A 84 -8.58 -4.49 -15.33
N ARG A 85 -9.39 -5.34 -16.00
CA ARG A 85 -9.53 -6.76 -15.62
C ARG A 85 -8.22 -7.52 -15.86
N MET A 86 -7.43 -7.08 -16.84
CA MET A 86 -6.13 -7.65 -17.18
C MET A 86 -5.03 -7.23 -16.18
N PHE A 87 -5.32 -6.30 -15.27
CA PHE A 87 -4.34 -5.86 -14.30
C PHE A 87 -4.20 -6.91 -13.19
N GLY A 88 -3.02 -7.00 -12.60
CA GLY A 88 -2.86 -7.69 -11.32
C GLY A 88 -3.61 -6.97 -10.20
N PRO A 89 -3.76 -7.59 -9.02
CA PRO A 89 -4.41 -6.96 -7.85
C PRO A 89 -3.63 -5.75 -7.29
N GLY A 90 -2.46 -5.43 -7.84
CA GLY A 90 -1.60 -4.33 -7.39
C GLY A 90 -0.63 -4.76 -6.31
N GLU A 91 -0.24 -3.82 -5.46
CA GLU A 91 0.61 -4.08 -4.30
C GLU A 91 -0.14 -4.93 -3.27
N ARG A 92 0.50 -5.96 -2.73
CA ARG A 92 -0.01 -6.76 -1.62
C ARG A 92 0.62 -6.28 -0.33
N LEU A 93 -0.22 -5.88 0.64
CA LEU A 93 0.23 -5.54 1.98
C LEU A 93 0.43 -6.82 2.80
N VAL A 94 1.53 -6.87 3.54
CA VAL A 94 1.86 -7.95 4.48
C VAL A 94 2.05 -7.30 5.84
N PHE A 95 1.25 -7.73 6.82
CA PHE A 95 1.23 -7.13 8.16
C PHE A 95 2.07 -7.91 9.16
N GLU A 96 2.43 -9.14 8.80
CA GLU A 96 3.39 -9.95 9.54
C GLU A 96 4.76 -9.27 9.52
N ALA A 97 5.40 -9.23 10.68
CA ALA A 97 6.77 -8.76 10.79
C ALA A 97 7.66 -9.59 9.86
N TYR A 98 8.49 -8.90 9.09
CA TYR A 98 9.45 -9.55 8.22
C TYR A 98 10.37 -10.44 9.06
N PRO A 99 10.53 -11.74 8.81
CA PRO A 99 11.25 -12.62 9.74
C PRO A 99 12.72 -12.24 9.91
N ARG A 100 13.23 -12.23 11.16
CA ARG A 100 14.65 -11.96 11.46
C ARG A 100 15.60 -12.85 10.67
N GLU A 101 15.30 -14.15 10.59
CA GLU A 101 16.11 -15.10 9.83
C GLU A 101 16.19 -14.72 8.35
N ALA A 102 15.07 -14.32 7.73
CA ALA A 102 15.02 -13.91 6.35
C ALA A 102 15.82 -12.62 6.11
N PHE A 103 15.73 -11.66 7.05
CA PHE A 103 16.54 -10.44 7.05
C PHE A 103 18.03 -10.74 7.10
N GLU A 104 18.47 -11.53 8.08
CA GLU A 104 19.89 -11.84 8.26
C GLU A 104 20.46 -12.62 7.07
N ARG A 105 19.68 -13.57 6.54
CA ARG A 105 20.08 -14.34 5.35
C ARG A 105 20.23 -13.44 4.13
N THR A 106 19.25 -12.56 3.89
CA THR A 106 19.27 -11.64 2.74
C THR A 106 20.38 -10.61 2.87
N ARG A 107 20.61 -10.07 4.07
CA ARG A 107 21.70 -9.14 4.35
C ARG A 107 23.06 -9.76 4.05
N LYS A 108 23.34 -10.95 4.58
CA LYS A 108 24.59 -11.68 4.30
C LYS A 108 24.77 -11.96 2.81
N TRP A 109 23.69 -12.32 2.12
CA TRP A 109 23.71 -12.51 0.67
C TRP A 109 24.09 -11.20 -0.03
N ILE A 110 23.43 -10.08 0.24
CA ILE A 110 23.77 -8.77 -0.35
C ILE A 110 25.22 -8.35 -0.06
N GLU A 111 25.68 -8.49 1.18
CA GLU A 111 27.06 -8.18 1.58
C GLU A 111 28.07 -8.99 0.76
N SER A 112 27.76 -10.25 0.43
CA SER A 112 28.64 -11.11 -0.38
C SER A 112 28.84 -10.62 -1.82
N TRP A 113 27.89 -9.86 -2.37
CA TRP A 113 28.02 -9.27 -3.71
C TRP A 113 28.93 -8.04 -3.73
N ASN A 114 29.32 -7.50 -2.57
CA ASN A 114 30.11 -6.27 -2.46
C ASN A 114 29.57 -5.12 -3.35
N LEU A 115 28.24 -4.96 -3.39
CA LEU A 115 27.57 -3.99 -4.28
C LEU A 115 27.82 -2.53 -3.89
N PHE A 116 28.12 -2.28 -2.61
CA PHE A 116 28.27 -0.94 -2.08
C PHE A 116 29.68 -0.73 -1.50
N PRO A 117 30.27 0.47 -1.66
CA PRO A 117 31.48 0.84 -0.94
C PRO A 117 31.27 0.69 0.57
N PRO A 118 32.32 0.37 1.36
CA PRO A 118 32.20 0.18 2.81
C PRO A 118 31.54 1.36 3.55
N GLU A 119 31.73 2.57 3.02
CA GLU A 119 31.16 3.82 3.52
C GLU A 119 29.62 3.91 3.38
N GLN A 120 29.05 3.14 2.45
CA GLN A 120 27.61 3.11 2.12
C GLN A 120 26.92 1.85 2.65
N THR A 121 27.66 0.90 3.21
CA THR A 121 27.09 -0.30 3.84
C THR A 121 26.38 0.10 5.14
N GLY A 122 25.05 0.20 5.08
CA GLY A 122 24.24 0.64 6.20
C GLY A 122 24.41 -0.20 7.47
N ALA A 123 24.53 0.47 8.63
CA ALA A 123 24.65 -0.17 9.94
C ALA A 123 23.30 -0.59 10.56
N GLY A 124 22.17 -0.35 9.88
CA GLY A 124 20.84 -0.65 10.40
C GLY A 124 20.64 -2.15 10.62
N GLY A 125 20.53 -2.57 11.89
CA GLY A 125 20.18 -3.94 12.26
C GLY A 125 18.67 -4.18 12.18
N TYR A 126 18.26 -5.45 12.32
CA TYR A 126 16.85 -5.85 12.27
C TYR A 126 15.95 -5.06 13.24
N ASP A 127 16.45 -4.77 14.44
CA ASP A 127 15.71 -4.05 15.48
C ASP A 127 15.75 -2.52 15.32
N GLY A 128 16.48 -2.01 14.32
CA GLY A 128 16.61 -0.58 14.02
C GLY A 128 15.82 -0.12 12.79
N ALA A 129 14.95 -0.98 12.26
CA ALA A 129 14.06 -0.72 11.12
C ALA A 129 12.73 -0.11 11.57
#